data_AF-A0A9E1J6E6-F1
#
_entry.id   AF-A0A9E1J6E6-F1
#
_cell.length_a   1.000
_cell.length_b   1.000
_cell.length_c   1.000
_cell.angle_alpha   90.00
_cell.angle_beta   90.00
_cell.angle_gamma   90.00
#
_symmetry.space_group_name_H-M   'P 1'
#
loop_
_entity.id
_entity.type
_entity.pdbx_description
1 polymer ?
#
loop_
_entity_poly.entity_id
_entity_poly.type
_entity_poly.pdbx_seq_one_letter_code
_entity_poly.pdbx_strand_id
1 'polypeptide(L)' 'MPKIASKIDPNDATFQDNRADFLSQIAGLRELEGKVQARSEKSRARFEGRGQLLPRDRLNLLLDRG' A
#
# COMPACT_ATOMS: atom_id res chain seq x y z
N MET A 1 18.44 21.98 -16.12
CA MET A 1 18.43 20.50 -16.19
C MET A 1 17.94 20.07 -17.57
N PRO A 2 18.57 19.10 -18.24
CA PRO A 2 18.06 18.58 -19.50
C PRO A 2 16.74 17.82 -19.27
N LYS A 3 15.77 18.01 -20.17
CA LYS A 3 14.48 17.31 -20.13
C LYS A 3 14.62 15.96 -20.84
N ILE A 4 14.13 14.89 -20.23
CA ILE A 4 14.02 13.58 -20.87
C ILE A 4 12.74 13.58 -21.72
N ALA A 5 12.86 13.25 -23.00
CA ALA A 5 11.71 13.00 -23.87
C ALA A 5 11.42 11.50 -23.88
N SER A 6 10.25 11.11 -23.36
CA SER A 6 9.79 9.72 -23.45
C SER A 6 9.55 9.34 -24.91
N LYS A 7 9.92 8.11 -25.26
CA LYS A 7 9.61 7.49 -26.56
C LYS A 7 8.48 6.47 -26.47
N ILE A 8 7.86 6.32 -25.30
CA ILE A 8 6.78 5.38 -25.04
C ILE A 8 5.45 6.07 -25.35
N ASP A 9 4.60 5.41 -26.15
CA ASP A 9 3.21 5.79 -26.33
C ASP A 9 2.33 5.04 -25.30
N PRO A 10 1.65 5.74 -24.38
CA PRO A 10 0.75 5.11 -23.42
C PRO A 10 -0.47 4.44 -24.07
N ASN A 11 -0.82 4.76 -25.32
CA ASN A 11 -2.00 4.17 -25.99
C ASN A 11 -1.66 2.91 -26.80
N ASP A 12 -0.37 2.57 -26.92
CA ASP A 12 0.04 1.35 -27.61
C ASP A 12 -0.41 0.10 -26.86
N ALA A 13 -0.78 -0.94 -27.61
CA ALA A 13 -1.25 -2.20 -27.04
C ALA A 13 -0.22 -2.83 -26.08
N THR A 14 1.07 -2.80 -26.44
CA THR A 14 2.15 -3.35 -25.60
C THR A 14 2.24 -2.61 -24.27
N PHE A 15 2.05 -1.29 -24.27
CA PHE A 15 2.06 -0.51 -23.04
C PHE A 15 0.86 -0.84 -22.15
N GLN A 16 -0.32 -1.01 -22.75
CA GLN A 16 -1.53 -1.37 -22.02
C GLN A 16 -1.43 -2.77 -21.38
N ASP A 17 -0.88 -3.74 -22.10
CA ASP A 17 -0.65 -5.10 -21.58
C ASP A 17 0.35 -5.07 -20.41
N ASN A 18 1.49 -4.40 -20.59
CA ASN A 18 2.48 -4.23 -19.52
C ASN A 18 1.88 -3.53 -18.29
N ARG A 19 1.05 -2.51 -18.50
CA ARG A 19 0.36 -1.80 -17.42
C ARG A 19 -0.61 -2.73 -16.69
N ALA A 20 -1.39 -3.52 -17.42
CA ALA A 20 -2.34 -4.46 -16.83
C ALA A 20 -1.63 -5.51 -15.97
N ASP A 21 -0.56 -6.11 -16.48
CA ASP A 21 0.23 -7.11 -15.76
C ASP A 21 0.87 -6.53 -14.51
N PHE A 22 1.42 -5.32 -14.60
CA PHE A 22 2.04 -4.66 -13.46
C PHE A 22 1.02 -4.29 -12.39
N LEU A 23 -0.16 -3.81 -12.79
CA LEU A 23 -1.25 -3.52 -11.86
C LEU A 23 -1.79 -4.77 -11.17
N SER A 24 -1.83 -5.91 -11.88
CA SER A 24 -2.19 -7.20 -11.28
C SER A 24 -1.21 -7.58 -10.15
N GLN A 25 0.09 -7.40 -10.38
CA GLN A 25 1.10 -7.64 -9.34
C GLN A 25 0.96 -6.67 -8.15
N ILE A 26 0.72 -5.38 -8.41
CA ILE A 26 0.44 -4.39 -7.36
C ILE A 26 -0.79 -4.80 -6.56
N ALA A 27 -1.87 -5.24 -7.22
CA ALA A 27 -3.08 -5.69 -6.55
C ALA A 27 -2.80 -6.86 -5.59
N GLY A 28 -2.02 -7.85 -6.03
CA GLY A 28 -1.58 -8.96 -5.18
C GLY A 28 -0.75 -8.50 -3.97
N LEU A 29 0.16 -7.54 -4.16
CA LEU A 29 0.92 -6.94 -3.07
C LEU A 29 0.00 -6.24 -2.05
N ARG A 30 -0.95 -5.40 -2.53
CA ARG A 30 -1.90 -4.68 -1.68
C ARG A 30 -2.80 -5.63 -0.89
N GLU A 31 -3.20 -6.76 -1.49
CA GLU A 31 -3.98 -7.78 -0.80
C GLU A 31 -3.19 -8.39 0.38
N LEU A 32 -1.90 -8.69 0.18
CA LEU A 32 -1.04 -9.22 1.24
C LEU A 32 -0.84 -8.20 2.36
N GLU A 33 -0.61 -6.92 2.04
CA GLU A 33 -0.55 -5.84 3.03
C GLU A 33 -1.84 -5.76 3.85
N GLY A 34 -3.00 -5.84 3.18
CA GLY A 34 -4.32 -5.84 3.81
C GLY A 34 -4.51 -7.03 4.76
N LYS A 35 -4.06 -8.23 4.37
CA LYS A 35 -4.09 -9.43 5.24
C LYS A 35 -3.27 -9.23 6.51
N VAL A 36 -2.09 -8.62 6.41
CA VAL A 36 -1.23 -8.31 7.57
C VAL A 36 -1.93 -7.31 8.50
N GLN A 37 -2.52 -6.26 7.95
CA GLN A 37 -3.28 -5.28 8.73
C GLN A 37 -4.49 -5.92 9.43
N ALA A 38 -5.29 -6.69 8.71
CA ALA A 38 -6.45 -7.39 9.28
C ALA A 38 -6.05 -8.38 10.39
N ARG A 39 -4.90 -9.05 10.26
CA ARG A 39 -4.37 -9.93 11.31
C ARG A 39 -3.96 -9.16 12.56
N SER A 40 -3.31 -8.00 12.40
CA SER A 40 -2.98 -7.10 13.52
C SER A 40 -4.24 -6.65 14.25
N GLU A 41 -5.26 -6.29 13.49
CA GLU A 41 -6.55 -5.79 14.00
C GLU A 41 -7.27 -6.80 14.89
N LYS A 42 -7.15 -8.10 14.62
CA LYS A 42 -7.71 -9.16 15.49
C LYS A 42 -7.21 -9.10 16.94
N SER A 43 -6.06 -8.47 17.18
CA SER A 43 -5.51 -8.30 18.53
C SER A 43 -6.02 -7.06 19.27
N ARG A 44 -6.84 -6.20 18.62
CA ARG A 44 -7.32 -4.92 19.17
C ARG A 44 -7.91 -5.06 20.56
N ALA A 45 -8.91 -5.92 20.75
CA ALA A 45 -9.57 -6.12 22.04
C ALA A 45 -8.58 -6.47 23.17
N ARG A 46 -7.55 -7.28 22.86
CA ARG A 46 -6.50 -7.66 23.82
C ARG A 46 -5.57 -6.49 24.19
N PHE A 47 -5.31 -5.56 23.27
CA PHE A 47 -4.53 -4.35 23.53
C PHE A 47 -5.34 -3.33 24.31
N GLU A 48 -6.59 -3.09 23.90
CA GLU A 48 -7.52 -2.16 24.56
C GLU A 48 -7.83 -2.61 25.98
N GLY A 49 -8.00 -3.91 26.23
CA GLY A 49 -8.16 -4.46 27.58
C GLY A 49 -6.96 -4.21 28.51
N ARG A 50 -5.79 -3.84 27.97
CA ARG A 50 -4.61 -3.39 28.73
C ARG A 50 -4.41 -1.86 28.71
N GLY A 51 -5.34 -1.09 28.16
CA GLY A 51 -5.19 0.34 27.94
C GLY A 51 -4.09 0.70 26.94
N GLN A 52 -3.77 -0.21 26.01
CA GLN A 52 -2.68 -0.04 25.04
C GLN A 52 -3.25 0.21 23.63
N LEU A 53 -2.53 1.01 22.84
CA LEU A 53 -2.77 1.16 21.41
C LEU A 53 -2.11 0.04 20.61
N LEU A 54 -2.70 -0.30 19.46
CA LEU A 54 -2.05 -1.14 18.47
C LEU A 54 -0.78 -0.48 17.94
N PRO A 55 0.24 -1.25 17.50
CA PRO A 55 1.48 -0.69 16.97
C PRO A 55 1.27 0.32 15.83
N ARG A 56 0.34 0.06 14.89
CA ARG A 56 0.04 0.99 13.79
C ARG A 56 -0.64 2.27 14.27
N ASP A 57 -1.54 2.17 15.25
CA ASP A 57 -2.20 3.33 15.84
C ASP A 57 -1.17 4.25 16.54
N ARG A 58 -0.14 3.67 17.18
CA ARG A 58 0.98 4.45 17.75
C ARG A 58 1.74 5.22 16.67
N LEU A 59 2.05 4.58 15.54
CA LEU A 59 2.74 5.23 14.42
C LEU A 59 1.91 6.36 13.84
N ASN A 60 0.61 6.16 13.64
CA ASN A 60 -0.29 7.19 13.10
C ASN A 60 -0.43 8.42 14.01
N LEU A 61 -0.22 8.26 15.33
CA LEU A 61 -0.22 9.37 16.27
C LEU A 61 1.15 10.02 16.43
N LEU A 62 2.22 9.28 16.14
CA LEU A 62 3.60 9.78 16.23
C LEU A 62 3.98 10.61 15.01
N LEU A 63 3.51 10.24 13.83
CA LEU A 63 3.81 10.94 12.59
C LEU A 63 2.96 12.22 12.47
N ASP A 64 3.56 13.24 11.85
CA ASP A 64 2.83 14.45 11.48
C ASP A 64 1.68 14.11 10.54
N ARG A 65 0.60 14.88 10.65
CA ARG A 65 -0.60 14.68 9.83
C ARG A 65 -0.30 15.05 8.37
N GLY A 66 -0.30 14.06 7.48
CA GLY A 66 -0.13 14.24 6.03
C GLY A 66 0.62 13.09 5.40
#